data_AF-A0A4Q0J300-F1
#
_entry.id   AF-A0A4Q0J300-F1
#
_cell.length_a   1.000
_cell.length_b   1.000
_cell.length_c   1.000
_cell.angle_alpha   90.00
_cell.angle_beta   90.00
_cell.angle_gamma   90.00
#
_symmetry.space_group_name_H-M   'P 1'
#
loop_
_entity.id
_entity.type
_entity.pdbx_description
1 polymer ?
#
loop_
_entity_poly.entity_id
_entity_poly.type
_entity_poly.pdbx_seq_one_letter_code
_entity_poly.pdbx_strand_id
1 'polypeptide(L)'
;MKFNSFLVGAATTMAVIGCFAFAFRSCQSEQPTIKTEEATTTVVDTIPKFIDQPIPRDSIVLRYKTIKVPVYDTISVFRSDTLLVDSVNVEIPITQKIYCDSTYQAWVSGYEPALDSIRIFQPITTITNTITNTEIRYKAKRWGLGVQVGMGITPTKVEPYIGIGVSYNLFSW
;
A
#
# COMPACT_ATOMS: atom_id res chain seq x y z
N MET A 1 52.81 13.39 59.93
CA MET A 1 51.47 13.74 59.39
C MET A 1 51.49 13.81 57.85
N LYS A 2 51.72 12.70 57.13
CA LYS A 2 51.70 12.67 55.64
C LYS A 2 50.78 11.61 55.04
N PHE A 3 50.34 10.65 55.84
CA PHE A 3 49.55 9.48 55.38
C PHE A 3 48.12 9.85 54.96
N ASN A 4 47.47 10.79 55.64
CA ASN A 4 46.10 11.21 55.33
C ASN A 4 45.99 11.95 53.99
N SER A 5 47.07 12.58 53.51
CA SER A 5 47.06 13.28 52.20
C SER A 5 47.12 12.31 51.01
N PHE A 6 47.76 11.15 51.19
CA PHE A 6 47.94 10.15 50.13
C PHE A 6 46.66 9.34 49.91
N LEU A 7 45.96 9.00 51.00
CA LEU A 7 44.68 8.30 50.97
C LEU A 7 43.56 9.15 50.36
N VAL A 8 43.55 10.47 50.62
CA VAL A 8 42.58 11.39 50.01
C VAL A 8 42.85 11.57 48.51
N GLY A 9 44.12 11.63 48.08
CA GLY A 9 44.46 11.71 46.65
C GLY A 9 44.13 10.43 45.87
N ALA A 10 44.26 9.25 46.49
CA ALA A 10 43.87 7.98 45.87
C ALA A 10 42.35 7.84 45.72
N ALA A 11 41.57 8.34 46.68
CA ALA A 11 40.11 8.30 46.62
C ALA A 11 39.54 9.23 45.52
N THR A 12 40.11 10.42 45.34
CA THR A 12 39.65 11.38 44.31
C THR A 12 39.97 10.90 42.89
N THR A 13 41.13 10.27 42.69
CA THR A 13 41.50 9.71 41.38
C THR A 13 40.61 8.54 40.97
N MET A 14 40.26 7.64 41.89
CA MET A 14 39.30 6.55 41.64
C MET A 14 37.90 7.07 41.31
N ALA A 15 37.44 8.14 41.98
CA ALA A 15 36.16 8.77 41.69
C ALA A 15 36.11 9.38 40.27
N VAL A 16 37.18 10.08 39.86
CA VAL A 16 37.27 10.68 38.52
C VAL A 16 37.29 9.60 37.42
N ILE A 17 38.02 8.50 37.63
CA ILE A 17 38.07 7.38 36.68
C ILE A 17 36.68 6.71 36.58
N GLY A 18 36.01 6.52 37.71
CA GLY A 18 34.64 5.98 37.75
C GLY A 18 33.65 6.87 36.99
N CYS A 19 33.69 8.19 37.18
CA CYS A 19 32.86 9.14 36.46
C CYS A 19 33.14 9.14 34.95
N PHE A 20 34.41 9.07 34.55
CA PHE A 20 34.78 9.00 33.14
C PHE A 20 34.27 7.71 32.49
N ALA A 21 34.43 6.56 33.15
CA ALA A 21 33.92 5.29 32.65
C ALA A 21 32.39 5.28 32.53
N PHE A 22 31.68 5.88 33.49
CA PHE A 22 30.22 5.97 33.47
C PHE A 22 29.72 6.88 32.34
N ALA A 23 30.37 8.01 32.10
CA ALA A 23 30.04 8.93 31.01
C ALA A 23 30.28 8.28 29.63
N PHE A 24 31.38 7.56 29.44
CA PHE A 24 31.66 6.84 28.20
C PHE A 24 30.70 5.68 27.95
N ARG A 25 30.24 4.99 29.00
CA ARG A 25 29.27 3.90 28.89
C ARG A 25 27.88 4.42 28.52
N SER A 26 27.49 5.60 29.03
CA SER A 26 26.23 6.25 28.67
C SER A 26 26.19 6.68 27.21
N CYS A 27 27.33 7.05 26.62
CA CYS A 27 27.41 7.55 25.25
C CYS A 27 27.34 6.45 24.17
N GLN A 28 27.54 5.18 24.52
CA GLN A 28 27.49 4.06 23.57
C GLN A 28 26.08 3.44 23.42
N SER A 29 25.07 3.92 24.15
CA SER A 29 23.76 3.26 24.24
C SER A 29 22.76 3.62 23.13
N GLU A 30 23.06 4.52 22.21
CA GLU A 30 22.11 4.89 21.15
C GLU A 30 22.36 4.06 19.89
N GLN A 31 21.79 2.85 19.84
CA GLN A 31 21.56 2.19 18.55
C GLN A 31 20.34 2.83 17.87
N PRO A 32 20.47 3.31 16.62
CA PRO A 32 19.33 3.80 15.86
C PRO A 32 18.42 2.62 15.50
N THR A 33 17.25 2.55 16.14
CA THR A 33 16.20 1.62 15.76
C THR A 33 15.54 2.13 14.48
N ILE A 34 15.88 1.52 13.34
CA ILE A 34 15.21 1.80 12.06
C ILE A 34 13.79 1.26 12.17
N LYS A 35 12.81 2.15 12.31
CA LYS A 35 11.39 1.81 12.23
C LYS A 35 11.00 1.79 10.76
N THR A 36 10.80 0.60 10.21
CA THR A 36 10.20 0.43 8.88
C THR A 36 8.70 0.61 9.03
N GLU A 37 8.18 1.77 8.63
CA GLU A 37 6.75 1.99 8.50
C GLU A 37 6.30 1.47 7.12
N GLU A 38 5.66 0.30 7.10
CA GLU A 38 5.01 -0.22 5.88
C GLU A 38 3.65 0.46 5.70
N ALA A 39 3.60 1.49 4.84
CA ALA A 39 2.36 2.13 4.43
C ALA A 39 1.79 1.41 3.18
N THR A 40 0.69 0.67 3.36
CA THR A 40 -0.05 0.08 2.23
C THR A 40 -1.12 1.06 1.76
N THR A 41 -0.92 1.72 0.62
CA THR A 41 -1.93 2.58 -0.01
C THR A 41 -2.71 1.79 -1.06
N THR A 42 -3.98 1.45 -0.76
CA THR A 42 -4.89 0.87 -1.76
C THR A 42 -5.53 2.00 -2.58
N VAL A 43 -4.95 2.29 -3.75
CA VAL A 43 -5.55 3.22 -4.72
C VAL A 43 -6.57 2.44 -5.56
N VAL A 44 -7.85 2.76 -5.39
CA VAL A 44 -8.93 2.17 -6.19
C VAL A 44 -9.28 3.16 -7.30
N ASP A 45 -8.75 2.92 -8.50
CA ASP A 45 -9.14 3.67 -9.70
C ASP A 45 -10.48 3.13 -10.22
N THR A 46 -11.57 3.86 -9.95
CA THR A 46 -12.88 3.56 -10.52
C THR A 46 -13.22 4.63 -11.53
N ILE A 47 -12.62 4.57 -12.71
CA ILE A 47 -13.14 5.30 -13.87
C ILE A 47 -14.53 4.71 -14.17
N PRO A 48 -15.61 5.48 -14.08
CA PRO A 48 -16.92 5.01 -14.50
C PRO A 48 -16.87 4.77 -16.01
N LYS A 49 -16.80 3.51 -16.43
CA LYS A 49 -16.87 3.12 -17.85
C LYS A 49 -18.32 3.24 -18.29
N PHE A 50 -18.69 4.42 -18.78
CA PHE A 50 -19.97 4.62 -19.45
C PHE A 50 -19.95 3.96 -20.83
N ILE A 51 -20.93 3.11 -21.09
CA ILE A 51 -21.15 2.48 -22.39
C ILE A 51 -22.44 3.06 -22.92
N ASP A 52 -22.33 4.12 -23.70
CA ASP A 52 -23.49 4.93 -24.09
C ASP A 52 -24.49 4.13 -24.93
N GLN A 53 -24.01 3.21 -25.77
CA GLN A 53 -24.85 2.41 -26.67
C GLN A 53 -24.27 1.00 -26.88
N PRO A 54 -24.59 0.03 -26.01
CA PRO A 54 -24.15 -1.35 -26.21
C PRO A 54 -24.89 -1.95 -27.42
N ILE A 55 -24.16 -2.59 -28.34
CA ILE A 55 -24.72 -3.29 -29.50
C ILE A 55 -25.01 -4.74 -29.10
N PRO A 56 -26.23 -5.26 -29.33
CA PRO A 56 -26.54 -6.65 -29.01
C PRO A 56 -25.77 -7.57 -29.95
N ARG A 57 -25.13 -8.60 -29.40
CA ARG A 57 -24.42 -9.60 -30.21
C ARG A 57 -25.35 -10.68 -30.74
N ASP A 58 -26.24 -11.16 -29.88
CA ASP A 58 -27.19 -12.21 -30.19
C ASP A 58 -28.60 -11.83 -29.73
N SER A 59 -29.60 -12.42 -30.38
CA SER A 59 -31.00 -12.35 -29.96
C SER A 59 -31.71 -13.67 -30.15
N ILE A 60 -32.53 -14.07 -29.17
CA ILE A 60 -33.34 -15.30 -29.19
C ILE A 60 -34.78 -14.97 -28.81
N VAL A 61 -35.76 -15.64 -29.43
CA VAL A 61 -37.16 -15.58 -28.99
C VAL A 61 -37.37 -16.56 -27.84
N LEU A 62 -37.77 -16.08 -26.66
CA LEU A 62 -38.01 -16.92 -25.49
C LEU A 62 -39.41 -17.51 -25.46
N ARG A 63 -40.42 -16.68 -25.75
CA ARG A 63 -41.84 -17.06 -25.71
C ARG A 63 -42.69 -16.02 -26.43
N TYR A 64 -43.95 -16.35 -26.65
CA TYR A 64 -44.98 -15.41 -27.12
C TYR A 64 -45.85 -14.96 -25.94
N LYS A 65 -46.30 -13.70 -25.98
CA LYS A 65 -47.22 -13.13 -24.99
C LYS A 65 -48.35 -12.42 -25.73
N THR A 66 -49.59 -12.75 -25.39
CA THR A 66 -50.76 -12.04 -25.88
C THR A 66 -50.99 -10.77 -25.07
N ILE A 67 -51.10 -9.62 -25.74
CA ILE A 67 -51.35 -8.31 -25.12
C ILE A 67 -52.54 -7.66 -25.82
N LYS A 68 -53.40 -7.00 -25.04
CA LYS A 68 -54.54 -6.25 -25.55
C LYS A 68 -54.07 -4.85 -25.93
N VAL A 69 -54.14 -4.50 -27.22
CA VAL A 69 -53.69 -3.21 -27.77
C VAL A 69 -54.92 -2.44 -28.27
N PRO A 70 -55.03 -1.12 -28.01
CA PRO A 70 -56.15 -0.33 -28.53
C PRO A 70 -56.07 -0.21 -30.06
N VAL A 71 -57.22 -0.27 -30.71
CA VAL A 71 -57.31 -0.06 -32.16
C VAL A 71 -57.63 1.42 -32.40
N TYR A 72 -56.72 2.14 -33.05
CA TYR A 72 -56.98 3.52 -33.45
C TYR A 72 -57.61 3.52 -34.85
N ASP A 73 -58.90 3.82 -34.92
CA ASP A 73 -59.64 3.82 -36.18
C ASP A 73 -59.32 5.11 -36.95
N THR A 74 -58.47 5.01 -37.98
CA THR A 74 -58.01 6.17 -38.78
C THR A 74 -58.97 6.54 -39.91
N ILE A 75 -60.03 5.76 -40.13
CA ILE A 75 -60.97 5.98 -41.21
C ILE A 75 -62.37 6.15 -40.62
N SER A 76 -62.84 7.41 -40.51
CA SER A 76 -64.22 7.71 -40.14
C SER A 76 -65.17 7.36 -41.30
N VAL A 77 -65.34 6.08 -41.61
CA VAL A 77 -66.42 5.67 -42.51
C VAL A 77 -67.69 5.71 -41.68
N PHE A 78 -68.59 6.62 -42.02
CA PHE A 78 -69.99 6.59 -41.60
C PHE A 78 -70.59 5.23 -41.99
N ARG A 79 -70.43 4.23 -41.12
CA ARG A 79 -71.08 2.93 -41.23
C ARG A 79 -71.51 2.51 -39.84
N SER A 80 -72.72 2.96 -39.51
CA SER A 80 -73.59 2.32 -38.54
C SER A 80 -73.67 0.81 -38.83
N ASP A 81 -73.57 -0.01 -37.79
CA ASP A 81 -73.76 -1.48 -37.73
C ASP A 81 -72.53 -2.42 -37.81
N THR A 82 -71.35 -2.02 -37.33
CA THR A 82 -70.32 -3.01 -36.98
C THR A 82 -69.82 -2.79 -35.56
N LEU A 83 -69.87 -3.85 -34.74
CA LEU A 83 -69.34 -3.94 -33.38
C LEU A 83 -68.02 -3.16 -33.26
N LEU A 84 -68.05 -2.03 -32.56
CA LEU A 84 -66.85 -1.23 -32.28
C LEU A 84 -65.94 -2.05 -31.37
N VAL A 85 -64.90 -2.63 -31.96
CA VAL A 85 -63.88 -3.36 -31.21
C VAL A 85 -62.77 -2.38 -30.83
N ASP A 86 -62.85 -1.84 -29.62
CA ASP A 86 -61.90 -0.83 -29.14
C ASP A 86 -60.50 -1.39 -28.88
N SER A 87 -60.33 -2.71 -28.87
CA SER A 87 -59.06 -3.36 -28.53
C SER A 87 -58.92 -4.76 -29.13
N VAL A 88 -57.72 -5.09 -29.60
CA VAL A 88 -57.37 -6.36 -30.24
C VAL A 88 -56.29 -7.09 -29.45
N ASN A 89 -56.37 -8.41 -29.40
CA ASN A 89 -55.33 -9.25 -28.80
C ASN A 89 -54.22 -9.48 -29.84
N VAL A 90 -53.01 -9.03 -29.54
CA VAL A 90 -51.82 -9.20 -30.39
C VAL A 90 -50.86 -10.14 -29.69
N GLU A 91 -50.35 -11.13 -30.42
CA GLU A 91 -49.34 -12.05 -29.93
C GLU A 91 -47.95 -11.52 -30.27
N ILE A 92 -47.18 -11.16 -29.24
CA ILE A 92 -45.87 -10.51 -29.39
C ILE A 92 -44.76 -11.48 -28.95
N PRO A 93 -43.72 -11.68 -29.78
CA PRO A 93 -42.55 -12.44 -29.38
C PRO A 93 -41.73 -11.67 -28.33
N ILE A 94 -41.53 -12.29 -27.18
CA ILE A 94 -40.59 -11.83 -26.16
C ILE A 94 -39.20 -12.27 -26.58
N THR A 95 -38.42 -11.33 -27.12
CA THR A 95 -37.03 -11.56 -27.48
C THR A 95 -36.11 -11.24 -26.31
N GLN A 96 -35.01 -11.97 -26.20
CA GLN A 96 -33.90 -11.71 -25.29
C GLN A 96 -32.69 -11.33 -26.12
N LYS A 97 -32.09 -10.19 -25.81
CA LYS A 97 -30.86 -9.68 -26.41
C LYS A 97 -29.69 -9.85 -25.45
N ILE A 98 -28.57 -10.30 -25.98
CA ILE A 98 -27.32 -10.48 -25.23
C ILE A 98 -26.37 -9.34 -25.60
N TYR A 99 -26.01 -8.53 -24.62
CA TYR A 99 -25.00 -7.49 -24.73
C TYR A 99 -23.72 -8.00 -24.08
N CYS A 100 -22.62 -8.09 -24.82
CA CYS A 100 -21.37 -8.57 -24.24
C CYS A 100 -20.11 -7.88 -24.78
N ASP A 101 -19.19 -7.66 -23.85
CA ASP A 101 -17.85 -7.11 -24.04
C ASP A 101 -16.87 -7.88 -23.14
N SER A 102 -15.59 -7.50 -23.17
CA SER A 102 -14.54 -7.97 -22.26
C SER A 102 -14.83 -7.74 -20.78
N THR A 103 -15.63 -6.71 -20.46
CA THR A 103 -15.85 -6.23 -19.08
C THR A 103 -17.22 -6.61 -18.51
N TYR A 104 -18.18 -7.03 -19.34
CA TYR A 104 -19.51 -7.39 -18.88
C TYR A 104 -20.28 -8.26 -19.88
N GLN A 105 -21.31 -8.92 -19.39
CA GLN A 105 -22.31 -9.63 -20.17
C GLN A 105 -23.69 -9.38 -19.55
N ALA A 106 -24.63 -8.85 -20.31
CA ALA A 106 -25.98 -8.53 -19.86
C ALA A 106 -27.04 -9.19 -20.77
N TRP A 107 -28.15 -9.60 -20.15
CA TRP A 107 -29.30 -10.19 -20.83
C TRP A 107 -30.50 -9.29 -20.60
N VAL A 108 -31.11 -8.83 -21.69
CA VAL A 108 -32.28 -7.95 -21.66
C VAL A 108 -33.40 -8.62 -22.45
N SER A 109 -34.54 -8.87 -21.82
CA SER A 109 -35.70 -9.47 -22.48
C SER A 109 -36.91 -8.55 -22.46
N GLY A 110 -37.82 -8.74 -23.41
CA GLY A 110 -39.13 -8.05 -23.40
C GLY A 110 -39.43 -7.24 -24.65
N TYR A 111 -40.73 -7.06 -24.91
CA TYR A 111 -41.23 -5.93 -25.71
C TYR A 111 -41.11 -4.62 -24.93
N GLU A 112 -41.30 -4.72 -23.60
CA GLU A 112 -40.96 -3.73 -22.59
C GLU A 112 -39.64 -4.21 -21.98
N PRO A 113 -38.49 -3.67 -22.43
CA PRO A 113 -37.19 -4.23 -22.14
C PRO A 113 -36.91 -4.17 -20.63
N ALA A 114 -36.65 -5.33 -20.04
CA ALA A 114 -36.23 -5.49 -18.66
C ALA A 114 -34.87 -6.20 -18.62
N LEU A 115 -34.03 -5.81 -17.67
CA LEU A 115 -32.75 -6.47 -17.45
C LEU A 115 -32.99 -7.77 -16.67
N ASP A 116 -32.68 -8.90 -17.29
CA ASP A 116 -32.85 -10.22 -16.66
C ASP A 116 -31.64 -10.54 -15.77
N SER A 117 -30.44 -10.33 -16.30
CA SER A 117 -29.19 -10.59 -15.59
C SER A 117 -28.03 -9.77 -16.13
N ILE A 118 -27.02 -9.56 -15.29
CA ILE A 118 -25.77 -8.90 -15.62
C ILE A 118 -24.60 -9.59 -14.93
N ARG A 119 -23.54 -9.85 -15.68
CA ARG A 119 -22.23 -10.31 -15.20
C ARG A 119 -21.22 -9.22 -15.47
N ILE A 120 -20.37 -8.95 -14.48
CA ILE A 120 -19.31 -7.94 -14.56
C ILE A 120 -17.98 -8.65 -14.34
N PHE A 121 -17.04 -8.46 -15.27
CA PHE A 121 -15.70 -9.02 -15.21
C PHE A 121 -14.74 -7.92 -14.73
N GLN A 122 -14.29 -8.03 -13.49
CA GLN A 122 -13.32 -7.08 -12.91
C GLN A 122 -11.89 -7.52 -13.27
N PRO A 123 -11.09 -6.68 -13.94
CA PRO A 123 -9.68 -6.98 -14.17
C PRO A 123 -8.92 -6.89 -12.84
N ILE A 124 -8.18 -7.95 -12.49
CA ILE A 124 -7.31 -7.96 -11.31
C ILE A 124 -5.95 -7.40 -11.72
N THR A 125 -5.60 -6.22 -11.22
CA THR A 125 -4.26 -5.64 -11.39
C THR A 125 -3.40 -5.94 -10.16
N THR A 126 -2.43 -6.84 -10.29
CA THR A 126 -1.46 -7.14 -9.23
C THR A 126 -0.31 -6.15 -9.29
N ILE A 127 -0.22 -5.23 -8.32
CA ILE A 127 0.91 -4.30 -8.19
C ILE A 127 1.94 -4.94 -7.27
N THR A 128 3.07 -5.39 -7.81
CA THR A 128 4.21 -5.91 -7.03
C THR A 128 5.18 -4.79 -6.71
N ASN A 129 5.11 -4.23 -5.50
CA ASN A 129 6.12 -3.30 -5.00
C ASN A 129 7.32 -4.08 -4.46
N THR A 130 8.43 -4.07 -5.18
CA THR A 130 9.70 -4.62 -4.68
C THR A 130 10.37 -3.61 -3.76
N ILE A 131 10.21 -3.80 -2.45
CA ILE A 131 10.95 -3.02 -1.44
C ILE A 131 12.40 -3.50 -1.47
N THR A 132 13.28 -2.77 -2.15
CA THR A 132 14.71 -2.99 -2.01
C THR A 132 15.14 -2.43 -0.66
N ASN A 133 15.22 -3.32 0.33
CA ASN A 133 15.81 -3.00 1.62
C ASN A 133 17.31 -2.74 1.37
N THR A 134 17.66 -1.47 1.15
CA THR A 134 19.06 -1.05 1.11
C THR A 134 19.58 -1.20 2.53
N GLU A 135 20.17 -2.36 2.82
CA GLU A 135 20.96 -2.56 4.03
C GLU A 135 22.03 -1.45 4.04
N ILE A 136 21.77 -0.39 4.81
CA ILE A 136 22.77 0.61 5.11
C ILE A 136 23.79 -0.11 5.99
N ARG A 137 24.76 -0.78 5.36
CA ARG A 137 25.93 -1.31 6.05
C ARG A 137 26.68 -0.11 6.59
N TYR A 138 26.38 0.26 7.83
CA TYR A 138 27.15 1.25 8.56
C TYR A 138 28.61 0.83 8.51
N LYS A 139 29.41 1.60 7.79
CA LYS A 139 30.82 1.33 7.56
C LYS A 139 31.49 1.21 8.94
N ALA A 140 32.01 0.03 9.27
CA ALA A 140 32.65 -0.21 10.56
C ALA A 140 33.67 0.88 10.86
N LYS A 141 33.54 1.56 12.00
CA LYS A 141 34.40 2.68 12.39
C LYS A 141 35.82 2.16 12.65
N ARG A 142 36.74 2.41 11.71
CA ARG A 142 38.12 1.90 11.76
C ARG A 142 39.07 2.73 12.63
N TRP A 143 38.63 3.89 13.09
CA TRP A 143 39.45 4.85 13.82
C TRP A 143 38.93 5.02 15.25
N GLY A 144 39.78 4.79 16.22
CA GLY A 144 39.56 5.07 17.63
C GLY A 144 40.41 6.25 18.09
N LEU A 145 39.85 7.11 18.93
CA LEU A 145 40.60 8.14 19.65
C LEU A 145 40.49 7.80 21.13
N GLY A 146 41.63 7.60 21.79
CA GLY A 146 41.68 7.18 23.19
C GLY A 146 42.75 7.92 23.96
N VAL A 147 42.58 7.98 25.28
CA VAL A 147 43.62 8.47 26.18
C VAL A 147 44.56 7.31 26.52
N GLN A 148 45.86 7.53 26.42
CA GLN A 148 46.90 6.55 26.72
C GLN A 148 47.72 7.02 27.91
N VAL A 149 48.12 6.08 28.77
CA VAL A 149 48.98 6.34 29.93
C VAL A 149 50.17 5.39 29.84
N GLY A 150 51.38 5.94 29.99
CA GLY A 150 52.62 5.18 29.87
C GLY A 150 53.73 5.75 30.75
N MET A 151 54.91 5.14 30.70
CA MET A 151 56.12 5.62 31.37
C MET A 151 57.15 6.03 30.32
N GLY A 152 57.52 7.30 30.29
CA GLY A 152 58.58 7.83 29.42
C GLY A 152 59.94 7.75 30.12
N ILE A 153 60.95 7.24 29.42
CA ILE A 153 62.33 7.24 29.90
C ILE A 153 63.02 8.48 29.33
N THR A 154 63.19 9.49 30.16
CA THR A 154 64.05 10.65 29.88
C THR A 154 65.47 10.31 30.37
N PRO A 155 66.56 10.82 29.75
CA PRO A 155 67.95 10.43 30.08
C PRO A 155 68.35 10.51 31.56
N THR A 156 67.56 11.22 32.37
CA THR A 156 67.82 11.43 33.80
C THR A 156 66.73 10.89 34.72
N LYS A 157 65.50 10.59 34.24
CA LYS A 157 64.37 10.10 35.07
C LYS A 157 63.31 9.35 34.25
N VAL A 158 62.59 8.43 34.90
CA VAL A 158 61.37 7.81 34.38
C VAL A 158 60.17 8.61 34.87
N GLU A 159 59.40 9.18 33.95
CA GLU A 159 58.26 10.04 34.28
C GLU A 159 56.96 9.47 33.69
N PRO A 160 55.84 9.52 34.44
CA PRO A 160 54.55 9.10 33.92
C PRO A 160 54.07 10.08 32.83
N TYR A 161 53.56 9.53 31.74
CA TYR A 161 53.05 10.28 30.59
C TYR A 161 51.57 9.99 30.40
N ILE A 162 50.80 11.05 30.14
CA ILE A 162 49.39 10.98 29.73
C ILE A 162 49.30 11.65 28.37
N GLY A 163 48.80 10.90 27.38
CA GLY A 163 48.70 11.34 26.00
C GLY A 163 47.37 10.99 25.35
N ILE A 164 47.13 11.57 24.19
CA ILE A 164 46.01 11.19 23.31
C ILE A 164 46.60 10.33 22.19
N GLY A 165 46.00 9.17 21.97
CA GLY A 165 46.40 8.22 20.93
C GLY A 165 45.29 7.98 19.93
N VAL A 166 45.67 7.93 18.65
CA VAL A 166 44.80 7.51 17.55
C VAL A 166 45.10 6.04 17.25
N SER A 167 44.09 5.19 17.28
CA SER A 167 44.19 3.77 16.94
C SER A 167 43.46 3.49 15.63
N TYR A 168 44.04 2.63 14.80
CA TYR A 168 43.43 2.16 13.56
C TYR A 168 43.25 0.64 13.61
N ASN A 169 42.01 0.19 13.47
CA ASN A 169 41.67 -1.23 13.42
C ASN A 169 41.90 -1.76 12.01
N LEU A 170 42.94 -2.59 11.85
CA LEU A 170 43.32 -3.22 10.58
C LEU A 170 42.35 -4.33 10.16
N PHE A 171 41.66 -4.95 11.13
CA PHE A 171 40.66 -5.99 10.89
C PHE A 171 39.33 -5.57 11.52
N SER A 172 38.34 -5.32 10.67
CA SER A 172 36.95 -5.13 11.06
C SER A 172 36.08 -5.86 10.04
N TRP A 173 35.82 -7.14 10.32
CA TRP A 173 34.86 -7.95 9.56
C TRP A 173 33.47 -7.82 10.17
#